data_AF-A0A378F328-F1
#
_entry.id   AF-A0A378F328-F1
#
_cell.length_a   1.000
_cell.length_b   1.000
_cell.length_c   1.000
_cell.angle_alpha   90.00
_cell.angle_beta   90.00
_cell.angle_gamma   90.00
#
_symmetry.space_group_name_H-M   'P 1'
#
loop_
_entity.id
_entity.type
_entity.pdbx_description
1 polymer ?
#
loop_
_entity_poly.entity_id
_entity_poly.type
_entity_poly.pdbx_seq_one_letter_code
_entity_poly.pdbx_strand_id
1 'polypeptide(L)'
;MNTDFAHYNEEQLLKLGELHSLLRHSDIGSSYLATLPEPRSVEELNPPQEINVTHSVPDVDTLVDIYRQQRVDKVHVRDEHYSTKITRKYPGFVVVKNNHDEVMSLVGEINRLRNKFADAVKGITITRTHGQKFCTRFTRGW
;
A
#
# COMPACT_ATOMS: atom_id res chain seq x y z
N MET A 1 26.43 -6.42 -3.35
CA MET A 1 25.10 -6.46 -4.01
C MET A 1 24.16 -5.73 -3.07
N ASN A 2 23.54 -4.62 -3.50
CA ASN A 2 22.86 -3.68 -2.60
C ASN A 2 21.52 -4.29 -2.09
N THR A 3 21.56 -4.90 -0.90
CA THR A 3 20.44 -5.55 -0.20
C THR A 3 19.53 -4.59 0.56
N ASP A 4 19.79 -3.28 0.49
CA ASP A 4 19.14 -2.28 1.34
C ASP A 4 17.63 -2.16 1.09
N PHE A 5 17.15 -2.42 -0.14
CA PHE A 5 15.72 -2.34 -0.45
C PHE A 5 14.90 -3.46 0.21
N ALA A 6 15.43 -4.68 0.30
CA ALA A 6 14.73 -5.78 0.98
C ALA A 6 14.58 -5.47 2.47
N HIS A 7 15.67 -4.97 3.08
CA HIS A 7 15.68 -4.53 4.47
C HIS A 7 14.66 -3.41 4.73
N TYR A 8 14.61 -2.36 3.90
CA TYR A 8 13.62 -1.28 4.08
C TYR A 8 12.17 -1.77 3.98
N ASN A 9 11.90 -2.76 3.12
CA ASN A 9 10.56 -3.34 2.98
C ASN A 9 10.19 -4.18 4.21
N GLU A 10 11.12 -5.00 4.72
CA GLU A 10 10.90 -5.80 5.94
C GLU A 10 10.65 -4.92 7.17
N GLU A 11 11.49 -3.90 7.37
CA GLU A 11 11.32 -2.91 8.44
C GLU A 11 9.99 -2.16 8.32
N GLN A 12 9.57 -1.80 7.09
CA GLN A 12 8.29 -1.14 6.88
C GLN A 12 7.12 -2.04 7.32
N LEU A 13 7.18 -3.34 7.03
CA LEU A 13 6.15 -4.30 7.43
C LEU A 13 6.13 -4.52 8.95
N LEU A 14 7.28 -4.55 9.61
CA LEU A 14 7.38 -4.60 11.07
C LEU A 14 6.72 -3.38 11.71
N LYS A 15 7.02 -2.18 11.20
CA LYS A 15 6.44 -0.92 11.70
C LYS A 15 4.93 -0.81 11.45
N LEU A 16 4.43 -1.36 10.35
CA LEU A 16 2.99 -1.53 10.15
C LEU A 16 2.36 -2.47 11.19
N GLY A 17 3.08 -3.51 11.64
CA GLY A 17 2.67 -4.35 12.76
C GLY A 17 2.65 -3.63 14.11
N GLU A 18 3.65 -2.79 14.39
CA GLU A 18 3.68 -1.94 15.59
C GLU A 18 2.50 -0.96 15.60
N LEU A 19 2.25 -0.28 14.48
CA LEU A 19 1.09 0.62 14.32
C LEU A 19 -0.22 -0.13 14.51
N HIS A 20 -0.35 -1.34 13.95
CA HIS A 20 -1.54 -2.18 14.15
C HIS A 20 -1.79 -2.48 15.62
N SER A 21 -0.75 -2.95 16.33
CA SER A 21 -0.83 -3.25 17.75
C SER A 21 -1.22 -2.01 18.56
N LEU A 22 -0.64 -0.85 18.25
CA LEU A 22 -1.00 0.41 18.91
C LEU A 22 -2.47 0.74 18.70
N LEU A 23 -2.94 0.75 17.45
CA LEU A 23 -4.31 1.11 17.11
C LEU A 23 -5.35 0.17 17.72
N ARG A 24 -5.03 -1.12 17.87
CA ARG A 24 -5.92 -2.11 18.51
C ARG A 24 -6.21 -1.81 19.99
N HIS A 25 -5.28 -1.13 20.66
CA HIS A 25 -5.40 -0.76 22.08
C HIS A 25 -5.74 0.73 22.25
N SER A 26 -5.98 1.46 21.15
CA SER A 26 -6.36 2.86 21.17
C SER A 26 -7.88 3.06 21.28
N ASP A 27 -8.30 4.23 21.77
CA ASP A 27 -9.70 4.65 21.75
C ASP A 27 -10.03 5.20 20.35
N ILE A 28 -10.72 4.39 19.55
CA ILE A 28 -11.16 4.76 18.21
C ILE A 28 -12.46 5.55 18.31
N GLY A 29 -12.42 6.81 17.90
CA GLY A 29 -13.58 7.69 17.93
C GLY A 29 -14.56 7.44 16.79
N SER A 30 -14.05 7.38 15.57
CA SER A 30 -14.84 7.10 14.37
C SER A 30 -13.96 6.52 13.28
N SER A 31 -14.55 5.72 12.41
CA SER A 31 -13.89 5.19 11.22
C SER A 31 -14.87 5.16 10.05
N TYR A 32 -14.31 5.24 8.85
CA TYR A 32 -15.06 5.18 7.61
C TYR A 32 -14.18 4.61 6.52
N LEU A 33 -14.76 3.73 5.71
CA LEU A 33 -14.12 3.15 4.55
C LEU A 33 -15.09 3.09 3.38
N ALA A 34 -14.64 3.59 2.24
CA ALA A 34 -15.23 3.38 0.94
C ALA A 34 -14.47 2.24 0.25
N THR A 35 -15.12 1.09 0.10
CA THR A 35 -14.57 -0.05 -0.63
C THR A 35 -14.97 0.05 -2.09
N LEU A 36 -13.95 0.15 -2.96
CA LEU A 36 -14.13 0.11 -4.41
C LEU A 36 -14.07 -1.34 -4.90
N PRO A 37 -14.75 -1.66 -6.02
CA PRO A 37 -14.66 -2.97 -6.64
C PRO A 37 -13.22 -3.28 -7.05
N GLU A 38 -12.89 -4.57 -7.09
CA GLU A 38 -11.58 -5.01 -7.56
C GLU A 38 -11.35 -4.62 -9.02
N PRO A 39 -10.25 -3.92 -9.34
CA PRO A 39 -9.98 -3.51 -10.71
C PRO A 39 -9.81 -4.70 -11.61
N ARG A 40 -10.53 -4.71 -12.74
CA ARG A 40 -10.46 -5.79 -13.72
C ARG A 40 -9.49 -5.45 -14.85
N SER A 41 -8.84 -6.46 -15.41
CA SER A 41 -7.89 -6.29 -16.53
C SER A 41 -8.51 -5.58 -17.73
N VAL A 42 -9.80 -5.84 -18.00
CA VAL A 42 -10.55 -5.22 -19.11
C VAL A 42 -10.74 -3.71 -18.94
N GLU A 43 -10.68 -3.22 -17.69
CA GLU A 43 -10.89 -1.80 -17.35
C GLU A 43 -9.64 -0.95 -17.66
N GLU A 44 -8.49 -1.58 -17.93
CA GLU A 44 -7.28 -0.86 -18.35
C GLU A 44 -7.46 -0.15 -19.70
N LEU A 45 -8.28 -0.72 -20.58
CA LEU A 45 -8.58 -0.20 -21.91
C LEU A 45 -9.95 0.48 -21.95
N ASN A 46 -10.89 -0.01 -21.13
CA ASN A 46 -12.25 0.50 -21.08
C ASN A 46 -12.62 0.89 -19.64
N PRO A 47 -12.24 2.11 -19.19
CA PRO A 47 -12.57 2.57 -17.85
C PRO A 47 -14.09 2.58 -17.63
N PRO A 48 -14.56 2.15 -16.45
CA PRO A 48 -15.98 2.20 -16.14
C PRO A 48 -16.45 3.66 -16.04
N GLN A 49 -17.67 3.95 -16.53
CA GLN A 49 -18.28 5.27 -16.42
C GLN A 49 -18.75 5.58 -14.99
N GLU A 50 -19.12 4.54 -14.24
CA GLU A 50 -19.58 4.61 -12.87
C GLU A 50 -18.88 3.56 -12.01
N ILE A 51 -18.62 3.88 -10.75
CA ILE A 51 -17.97 2.98 -9.79
C ILE A 51 -18.91 2.80 -8.61
N ASN A 52 -19.39 1.57 -8.41
CA ASN A 52 -20.24 1.24 -7.27
C ASN A 52 -19.40 1.12 -6.00
N VAL A 53 -19.60 2.05 -5.06
CA VAL A 53 -18.84 2.12 -3.81
C VAL A 53 -19.66 1.49 -2.68
N THR A 54 -19.01 0.63 -1.89
CA THR A 54 -19.60 0.11 -0.64
C THR A 54 -19.04 0.89 0.55
N HIS A 55 -19.92 1.33 1.45
CA HIS A 55 -19.56 2.13 2.61
C HIS A 55 -19.62 1.29 3.89
N SER A 56 -18.59 1.36 4.72
CA SER A 56 -18.54 0.61 5.98
C SER A 56 -17.80 1.37 7.08
N VAL A 57 -18.02 0.94 8.32
CA VAL A 57 -17.21 1.32 9.49
C VAL A 57 -16.24 0.16 9.73
N PRO A 58 -14.98 0.25 9.26
CA PRO A 58 -14.03 -0.86 9.36
C PRO A 58 -13.55 -1.01 10.81
N ASP A 59 -13.25 -2.26 11.18
CA ASP A 59 -12.40 -2.53 12.33
C ASP A 59 -10.92 -2.21 12.01
N VAL A 60 -10.10 -2.17 13.06
CA VAL A 60 -8.66 -1.86 12.94
C VAL A 60 -7.91 -2.95 12.16
N ASP A 61 -8.37 -4.20 12.25
CA ASP A 61 -7.74 -5.33 11.57
C ASP A 61 -7.88 -5.21 10.04
N THR A 62 -9.08 -4.88 9.55
CA THR A 62 -9.39 -4.64 8.14
C THR A 62 -8.50 -3.56 7.53
N LEU A 63 -8.21 -2.49 8.28
CA LEU A 63 -7.38 -1.39 7.79
C LEU A 63 -5.92 -1.78 7.64
N VAL A 64 -5.41 -2.58 8.56
CA VAL A 64 -4.02 -3.04 8.50
C VAL A 64 -3.84 -4.07 7.41
N ASP A 65 -4.83 -4.93 7.20
CA ASP A 65 -4.83 -5.87 6.08
C ASP A 65 -4.75 -5.11 4.74
N ILE A 66 -5.48 -4.00 4.59
CA ILE A 66 -5.36 -3.12 3.42
C ILE A 66 -3.92 -2.61 3.24
N TYR A 67 -3.26 -2.14 4.29
CA TYR A 67 -1.87 -1.67 4.19
C TYR A 67 -0.86 -2.78 3.91
N ARG A 68 -1.18 -4.03 4.26
CA ARG A 68 -0.35 -5.22 4.01
C ARG A 68 -0.51 -5.77 2.59
N GLN A 69 -1.48 -5.32 1.81
CA GLN A 69 -1.68 -5.70 0.40
C GLN A 69 -0.60 -5.11 -0.53
N GLN A 70 0.67 -5.34 -0.22
CA GLN A 70 1.82 -4.88 -1.02
C GLN A 70 2.22 -5.88 -2.11
N ARG A 71 1.72 -7.12 -2.03
CA ARG A 71 2.05 -8.22 -2.95
C ARG A 71 0.76 -8.81 -3.53
N VAL A 72 0.80 -9.15 -4.81
CA VAL A 72 -0.21 -9.98 -5.43
C VAL A 72 0.18 -11.44 -5.13
N ASP A 73 -0.65 -12.14 -4.37
CA ASP A 73 -0.43 -13.57 -4.14
C ASP A 73 -0.50 -14.31 -5.47
N LYS A 74 0.52 -15.15 -5.75
CA LYS A 74 0.64 -15.91 -7.01
C LYS A 74 -0.57 -16.80 -7.31
N VAL A 75 -1.41 -17.09 -6.31
CA VAL A 75 -2.65 -17.86 -6.47
C VAL A 75 -3.70 -17.06 -7.25
N HIS A 76 -3.77 -15.74 -7.06
CA HIS A 76 -4.67 -14.83 -7.79
C HIS A 76 -4.21 -14.55 -9.24
N VAL A 77 -2.96 -14.88 -9.58
CA VAL A 77 -2.44 -14.71 -10.96
C VAL A 77 -3.10 -15.69 -11.94
N ARG A 78 -3.76 -16.75 -11.45
CA ARG A 78 -4.53 -17.68 -12.29
C ARG A 78 -5.87 -17.11 -12.74
N ASP A 79 -6.43 -16.15 -12.02
CA ASP A 79 -7.63 -15.42 -12.43
C ASP A 79 -7.19 -14.19 -13.24
N GLU A 80 -7.06 -14.36 -14.56
CA GLU A 80 -6.71 -13.29 -15.54
C GLU A 80 -7.68 -12.08 -15.53
N HIS A 81 -8.69 -12.12 -14.67
CA HIS A 81 -9.73 -11.12 -14.53
C HIS A 81 -9.27 -9.85 -13.80
N TYR A 82 -8.19 -9.90 -13.00
CA TYR A 82 -7.76 -8.76 -12.16
C TYR A 82 -6.56 -8.00 -12.70
N SER A 83 -6.65 -6.67 -12.70
CA SER A 83 -5.56 -5.81 -13.16
C SER A 83 -4.54 -5.59 -12.04
N THR A 84 -3.27 -5.85 -12.32
CA THR A 84 -2.15 -5.46 -11.44
C THR A 84 -1.63 -4.04 -11.70
N LYS A 85 -2.17 -3.35 -12.71
CA LYS A 85 -1.72 -2.03 -13.15
C LYS A 85 -2.58 -0.91 -12.55
N ILE A 86 -3.90 -1.10 -12.53
CA ILE A 86 -4.84 -0.22 -11.86
C ILE A 86 -4.67 -0.41 -10.35
N THR A 87 -4.37 0.68 -9.65
CA THR A 87 -4.17 0.66 -8.20
C THR A 87 -5.49 0.41 -7.48
N ARG A 88 -5.52 -0.59 -6.58
CA ARG A 88 -6.62 -0.76 -5.63
C ARG A 88 -6.63 0.41 -4.64
N LYS A 89 -7.78 1.04 -4.46
CA LYS A 89 -7.93 2.22 -3.59
C LYS A 89 -8.95 1.96 -2.50
N TYR A 90 -8.65 2.51 -1.33
CA TYR A 90 -9.44 2.38 -0.11
C TYR A 90 -9.60 3.76 0.54
N PRO A 91 -10.39 4.68 -0.06
CA PRO A 91 -10.62 5.99 0.55
C PRO A 91 -11.32 5.83 1.91
N GLY A 92 -10.83 6.54 2.92
CA GLY A 92 -11.36 6.38 4.27
C GLY A 92 -10.61 7.20 5.29
N PHE A 93 -11.04 7.09 6.54
CA PHE A 93 -10.35 7.69 7.68
C PHE A 93 -10.55 6.85 8.94
N VAL A 94 -9.64 7.03 9.90
CA VAL A 94 -9.80 6.63 11.30
C VAL A 94 -9.43 7.80 12.18
N VAL A 95 -10.25 8.06 13.18
CA VAL A 95 -9.99 9.03 14.23
C VAL A 95 -9.58 8.27 15.48
N VAL A 96 -8.32 8.47 15.89
CA VAL A 96 -7.76 7.93 17.13
C VAL A 96 -7.76 9.05 18.16
N LYS A 97 -8.38 8.82 19.33
CA LYS A 97 -8.55 9.86 20.36
C LYS A 97 -7.37 9.97 21.32
N ASN A 98 -6.52 8.94 21.39
CA ASN A 98 -5.33 8.87 22.23
C ASN A 98 -4.10 8.47 21.41
N ASN A 99 -2.94 8.44 22.05
CA ASN A 99 -1.67 7.97 21.45
C ASN A 99 -1.25 8.78 20.21
N HIS A 100 -1.56 10.08 20.17
CA HIS A 100 -1.31 10.94 19.01
C HIS A 100 0.17 10.98 18.62
N ASP A 101 1.04 11.21 19.60
CA ASP A 101 2.48 11.35 19.37
C ASP A 101 3.10 10.02 18.89
N GLU A 102 2.68 8.90 19.47
CA GLU A 102 3.13 7.57 19.09
C GLU A 102 2.65 7.19 17.67
N VAL A 103 1.39 7.50 17.34
CA VAL A 103 0.85 7.29 15.99
C VAL A 103 1.60 8.14 14.97
N MET A 104 1.84 9.43 15.26
CA MET A 104 2.55 10.33 14.36
C MET A 104 4.00 9.89 14.15
N SER A 105 4.66 9.44 15.21
CA SER A 105 6.03 8.90 15.16
C SER A 105 6.11 7.66 14.27
N LEU A 106 5.23 6.66 14.50
CA LEU A 106 5.19 5.43 13.69
C LEU A 106 4.85 5.70 12.22
N VAL A 107 3.85 6.55 11.95
CA VAL A 107 3.49 6.93 10.57
C VAL A 107 4.66 7.66 9.89
N GLY A 108 5.37 8.52 10.62
CA GLY A 108 6.58 9.18 10.12
C GLY A 108 7.69 8.17 9.76
N GLU A 109 7.93 7.18 10.60
CA GLU A 109 8.93 6.14 10.38
C GLU A 109 8.56 5.23 9.18
N ILE A 110 7.30 4.80 9.08
CA ILE A 110 6.78 4.03 7.93
C ILE A 110 6.98 4.80 6.62
N ASN A 111 6.64 6.09 6.60
CA ASN A 111 6.82 6.93 5.41
C ASN A 111 8.30 7.11 5.05
N ARG A 112 9.18 7.25 6.05
CA ARG A 112 10.63 7.33 5.83
C ARG A 112 11.18 6.04 5.21
N LEU A 113 10.77 4.87 5.72
CA LEU A 113 11.16 3.57 5.18
C LEU A 113 10.66 3.36 3.75
N ARG A 114 9.41 3.73 3.47
CA ARG A 114 8.82 3.73 2.12
C ARG A 114 9.64 4.58 1.14
N ASN A 115 10.04 5.78 1.55
CA ASN A 115 10.83 6.67 0.70
C ASN A 115 12.24 6.11 0.44
N LYS A 116 12.91 5.59 1.48
CA LYS A 116 14.21 4.92 1.33
C LYS A 116 14.14 3.70 0.40
N PHE A 117 13.09 2.90 0.51
CA PHE A 117 12.82 1.80 -0.42
C PHE A 117 12.73 2.29 -1.87
N ALA A 118 11.90 3.31 -2.12
CA ALA A 118 11.72 3.87 -3.44
C ALA A 118 13.03 4.41 -4.03
N ASP A 119 13.85 5.07 -3.21
CA ASP A 119 15.14 5.63 -3.65
C ASP A 119 16.18 4.53 -3.92
N ALA A 120 16.24 3.48 -3.10
CA ALA A 120 17.09 2.32 -3.33
C ALA A 120 16.73 1.61 -4.66
N VAL A 121 15.44 1.40 -4.93
CA VAL A 121 14.97 0.78 -6.19
C VAL A 121 15.29 1.66 -7.41
N LYS A 122 15.11 2.97 -7.31
CA LYS A 122 15.51 3.91 -8.39
C LYS A 122 17.01 3.83 -8.65
N GLY A 123 17.85 3.78 -7.61
CA GLY A 123 19.31 3.67 -7.74
C GLY A 123 19.76 2.42 -8.50
N ILE A 124 19.09 1.28 -8.28
CA ILE A 124 19.31 0.04 -9.04
C ILE A 124 18.90 0.19 -10.51
N THR A 125 17.79 0.88 -10.76
CA THR A 125 17.29 1.10 -12.13
C THR A 125 18.25 1.98 -12.93
N ILE A 126 18.79 3.05 -12.31
CA ILE A 126 19.72 3.99 -12.95
C ILE A 126 21.05 3.31 -13.32
N THR A 127 21.59 2.48 -12.43
CA THR A 127 22.86 1.75 -12.66
C THR A 127 22.76 0.69 -13.76
N ARG A 128 21.56 0.12 -14.01
CA ARG A 128 21.33 -0.82 -15.13
C ARG A 128 21.16 -0.14 -16.50
N THR A 129 20.77 1.14 -16.54
CA THR A 129 20.59 1.89 -17.80
C THR A 129 21.88 2.19 -18.56
N HIS A 130 23.06 1.94 -17.99
CA HIS A 130 24.34 1.96 -18.73
C HIS A 130 24.68 0.62 -19.41
N GLY A 131 23.84 -0.41 -19.28
CA GLY A 131 24.11 -1.75 -19.83
C GLY A 131 23.04 -2.33 -20.74
N GLN A 132 21.75 -2.04 -20.55
CA GLN A 132 20.68 -2.55 -21.43
C GLN A 132 19.37 -1.82 -21.13
N LYS A 133 18.72 -1.28 -22.15
CA LYS A 133 17.43 -0.59 -22.04
C LYS A 133 16.31 -1.62 -21.79
N PHE A 134 15.96 -1.85 -20.54
CA PHE A 134 14.65 -2.37 -20.18
C PHE A 134 13.72 -1.21 -19.85
N CYS A 135 12.64 -1.07 -20.62
CA CYS A 135 11.58 -0.11 -20.35
C CYS A 135 10.69 -0.64 -19.22
N THR A 136 11.02 -0.32 -17.97
CA THR A 136 10.06 -0.43 -16.87
C THR A 136 9.57 0.96 -16.50
N ARG A 137 8.42 1.31 -17.06
CA ARG A 137 7.67 2.53 -16.75
C ARG A 137 7.08 2.38 -15.35
N PHE A 138 7.82 2.78 -14.32
CA PHE A 138 7.27 2.96 -12.98
C PHE A 138 6.35 4.18 -12.99
N THR A 139 5.04 3.96 -13.13
CA THR A 139 4.04 4.99 -12.87
C THR A 139 4.08 5.33 -11.39
N ARG A 140 4.48 6.58 -11.09
CA ARG A 140 4.32 7.20 -9.76
C ARG A 140 2.84 7.08 -9.37
N GLY A 141 2.56 6.27 -8.36
CA GLY A 141 1.24 6.15 -7.74
C GLY A 141 1.39 6.22 -6.22
N TRP A 142 1.28 7.44 -5.70
CA TRP A 142 1.00 7.86 -4.31
C TRP A 142 1.80 7.25 -3.15
#